data_AF-A0A387B1I3-F1
#
_entry.id   AF-A0A387B1I3-F1
#
_cell.length_a   1.000
_cell.length_b   1.000
_cell.length_c   1.000
_cell.angle_alpha   90.00
_cell.angle_beta   90.00
_cell.angle_gamma   90.00
#
_symmetry.space_group_name_H-M   'P 1'
#
loop_
_entity.id
_entity.type
_entity.pdbx_description
1 polymer ?
#
loop_
_entity_poly.entity_id
_entity_poly.type
_entity_poly.pdbx_seq_one_letter_code
_entity_poly.pdbx_strand_id
1 'polypeptide(L)'
;MTDNDRSSARTAQGVRWPRWVFRVTSTASAVMLFDQAIFAGQFLDGTYGSLHQHRENATYAGISVLISAVAAVLVRWPGGGPWWPILASLGIFGMIAAQIALGFARLVAIHVPLGVATIGIAILLAVWAWRRP
;
A
#
# COMPACT_ATOMS: atom_id res chain seq x y z
N MET A 1 -15.73 -40.32 18.97
CA MET A 1 -15.54 -39.23 17.98
C MET A 1 -16.89 -38.54 17.80
N THR A 2 -17.16 -37.48 18.55
CA THR A 2 -18.50 -36.84 18.59
C THR A 2 -18.57 -35.69 17.58
N ASP A 3 -19.77 -35.40 17.06
CA ASP A 3 -20.01 -34.34 16.07
C ASP A 3 -19.58 -32.92 16.53
N ASN A 4 -19.28 -32.75 17.83
CA ASN A 4 -18.83 -31.52 18.44
C ASN A 4 -17.39 -31.10 18.03
N ASP A 5 -16.55 -32.07 17.63
CA ASP A 5 -15.21 -31.77 17.10
C ASP A 5 -15.27 -31.22 15.67
N ARG A 6 -16.36 -31.49 14.94
CA ARG A 6 -16.56 -31.00 13.56
C ARG A 6 -17.17 -29.60 13.50
N SER A 7 -17.91 -29.17 14.54
CA SER A 7 -18.46 -27.81 14.63
C SER A 7 -17.40 -26.79 15.03
N SER A 8 -16.51 -27.16 15.95
CA SER A 8 -15.34 -26.37 16.38
C SER A 8 -14.24 -26.27 15.31
N ALA A 9 -14.11 -27.27 14.44
CA ALA A 9 -13.19 -27.21 13.29
C ALA A 9 -13.69 -26.29 12.15
N ARG A 10 -15.01 -26.09 12.01
CA ARG A 10 -15.58 -25.19 10.98
C ARG A 10 -15.49 -23.71 11.36
N THR A 11 -15.44 -23.37 12.64
CA THR A 11 -15.28 -21.99 13.11
C THR A 11 -13.83 -21.50 13.06
N ALA A 12 -12.85 -22.40 13.01
CA ALA A 12 -11.42 -22.08 12.95
C ALA A 12 -10.90 -21.76 11.52
N GLN A 13 -11.71 -21.94 10.47
CA GLN A 13 -11.38 -21.44 9.13
C GLN A 13 -11.78 -19.97 9.02
N GLY A 14 -11.03 -19.11 9.70
CA GLY A 14 -11.20 -17.66 9.64
C GLY A 14 -11.25 -17.16 8.20
N VAL A 15 -12.19 -16.26 7.94
CA VAL A 15 -12.46 -15.65 6.62
C VAL A 15 -11.16 -15.21 5.94
N ARG A 16 -10.75 -15.90 4.86
CA ARG A 16 -9.44 -15.71 4.20
C ARG A 16 -9.42 -14.55 3.19
N TRP A 17 -10.59 -14.10 2.73
CA TRP A 17 -10.69 -13.08 1.68
C TRP A 17 -10.10 -11.70 2.09
N PRO A 18 -10.25 -11.19 3.33
CA PRO A 18 -9.70 -9.88 3.70
C PRO A 18 -8.17 -9.85 3.59
N ARG A 19 -7.52 -10.97 3.95
CA ARG A 19 -6.07 -11.12 3.83
C ARG A 19 -5.61 -11.11 2.37
N TRP A 20 -6.35 -11.80 1.50
CA TRP A 20 -6.08 -11.79 0.07
C TRP A 20 -6.26 -10.40 -0.54
N VAL A 21 -7.35 -9.70 -0.20
CA VAL A 21 -7.58 -8.33 -0.64
C VAL A 21 -6.45 -7.41 -0.16
N PHE A 22 -6.05 -7.51 1.10
CA PHE A 22 -4.93 -6.73 1.64
C PHE A 22 -3.61 -7.03 0.91
N ARG A 23 -3.30 -8.30 0.63
CA ARG A 23 -2.12 -8.70 -0.13
C ARG A 23 -2.09 -8.11 -1.54
N VAL A 24 -3.19 -8.24 -2.28
CA VAL A 24 -3.29 -7.72 -3.65
C VAL A 24 -3.18 -6.19 -3.65
N THR A 25 -3.93 -5.52 -2.78
CA THR A 25 -3.99 -4.05 -2.74
C THR A 25 -2.67 -3.42 -2.27
N SER A 26 -2.02 -3.97 -1.23
CA SER A 26 -0.69 -3.53 -0.81
C SER A 26 0.39 -3.78 -1.86
N THR A 27 0.30 -4.89 -2.61
CA THR A 27 1.22 -5.16 -3.74
C THR A 27 0.99 -4.16 -4.87
N ALA A 28 -0.26 -3.91 -5.25
CA ALA A 28 -0.60 -2.91 -6.26
C ALA A 28 -0.12 -1.50 -5.85
N SER A 29 -0.29 -1.13 -4.58
CA SER A 29 0.23 0.12 -4.02
C SER A 29 1.75 0.22 -4.15
N ALA A 30 2.48 -0.85 -3.82
CA ALA A 30 3.93 -0.89 -3.93
C ALA A 30 4.41 -0.76 -5.39
N VAL A 31 3.72 -1.42 -6.34
CA VAL A 31 4.01 -1.28 -7.78
C VAL A 31 3.76 0.14 -8.25
N MET A 32 2.58 0.71 -7.96
CA MET A 32 2.27 2.09 -8.36
C MET A 32 3.25 3.11 -7.77
N LEU A 33 3.67 2.92 -6.52
CA LEU A 33 4.70 3.77 -5.90
C LEU A 33 6.07 3.58 -6.54
N PHE A 34 6.43 2.37 -6.96
CA PHE A 34 7.65 2.15 -7.73
C PHE A 34 7.58 2.84 -9.11
N ASP A 35 6.42 2.76 -9.78
CA ASP A 35 6.19 3.43 -11.07
C ASP A 35 6.34 4.96 -10.98
N GLN A 36 6.08 5.57 -9.81
CA GLN A 36 6.40 6.99 -9.58
C GLN A 36 7.86 7.32 -9.88
N ALA A 37 8.79 6.45 -9.47
CA ALA A 37 10.22 6.62 -9.71
C ALA A 37 10.58 6.44 -11.19
N ILE A 38 9.90 5.52 -11.89
CA ILE A 38 10.06 5.35 -13.34
C ILE A 38 9.64 6.62 -14.07
N PHE A 39 8.43 7.14 -13.80
CA PHE A 39 7.91 8.33 -14.46
C PHE A 39 8.74 9.58 -14.14
N ALA A 40 9.22 9.71 -12.90
CA ALA A 40 10.13 10.77 -12.50
C ALA A 40 11.48 10.66 -13.23
N GLY A 41 12.06 9.46 -13.31
CA GLY A 41 13.30 9.21 -14.05
C GLY A 41 13.18 9.55 -15.52
N GLN A 42 12.10 9.11 -16.18
CA GLN A 42 11.79 9.45 -17.57
C GLN A 42 11.66 10.96 -17.79
N PHE A 43 11.07 11.69 -16.83
CA PHE A 43 10.92 13.14 -16.91
C PHE A 43 12.29 13.82 -16.86
N LEU A 44 13.16 13.36 -15.95
CA LEU A 44 14.53 13.86 -15.82
C LEU A 44 15.41 13.52 -17.03
N ASP A 45 15.11 12.40 -17.72
CA ASP A 45 15.77 11.97 -18.95
C ASP A 45 15.26 12.71 -20.22
N GLY A 46 14.28 13.62 -20.07
CA GLY A 46 13.78 14.47 -21.16
C GLY A 46 12.46 14.01 -21.78
N THR A 47 11.86 12.92 -21.29
CA THR A 47 10.49 12.52 -21.68
C THR A 47 9.47 13.36 -20.92
N TYR A 48 9.34 14.65 -21.24
CA TYR A 48 8.56 15.60 -20.42
C TYR A 48 7.09 15.21 -20.19
N GLY A 49 6.48 14.46 -21.11
CA GLY A 49 5.12 13.93 -20.97
C GLY A 49 4.94 12.99 -19.76
N SER A 50 6.00 12.34 -19.28
CA SER A 50 5.93 11.46 -18.12
C SER A 50 5.66 12.21 -16.81
N LEU A 51 5.83 13.54 -16.78
CA LEU A 51 5.40 14.35 -15.63
C LEU A 51 3.88 14.27 -15.41
N HIS A 52 3.11 14.19 -16.49
CA HIS A 52 1.67 14.02 -16.41
C HIS A 52 1.33 12.63 -15.83
N GLN A 53 1.99 11.59 -16.34
CA GLN A 53 1.84 10.21 -15.84
C GLN A 53 2.22 10.10 -14.36
N HIS A 54 3.33 10.74 -13.95
CA HIS A 54 3.75 10.82 -12.55
C HIS A 54 2.65 11.42 -11.66
N ARG A 55 2.04 12.53 -12.09
CA ARG A 55 0.95 13.20 -11.36
C ARG A 55 -0.31 12.33 -11.26
N GLU A 56 -0.77 11.77 -12.37
CA GLU A 56 -1.98 10.92 -12.38
C GLU A 56 -1.79 9.65 -11.55
N ASN A 57 -0.64 9.00 -11.72
CA ASN A 57 -0.30 7.82 -10.95
C ASN A 57 -0.20 8.13 -9.44
N ALA A 58 0.11 9.35 -9.02
CA ALA A 58 0.14 9.70 -7.60
C ALA A 58 -1.27 9.64 -6.99
N THR A 59 -2.29 10.05 -7.75
CA THR A 59 -3.70 9.91 -7.37
C THR A 59 -4.10 8.43 -7.30
N TYR A 60 -3.78 7.63 -8.33
CA TYR A 60 -4.10 6.20 -8.34
C TYR A 60 -3.39 5.43 -7.22
N ALA A 61 -2.12 5.73 -6.95
CA ALA A 61 -1.37 5.18 -5.83
C ALA A 61 -2.03 5.53 -4.49
N GLY A 62 -2.44 6.78 -4.30
CA GLY A 62 -3.16 7.22 -3.10
C GLY A 62 -4.47 6.46 -2.88
N ILE A 63 -5.26 6.27 -3.94
CA ILE A 63 -6.50 5.48 -3.90
C ILE A 63 -6.19 4.02 -3.55
N SER A 64 -5.19 3.41 -4.20
CA SER A 64 -4.78 2.02 -3.93
C SER A 64 -4.38 1.82 -2.46
N VAL A 65 -3.63 2.77 -1.89
CA VAL A 65 -3.22 2.75 -0.48
C VAL A 65 -4.42 2.89 0.46
N LEU A 66 -5.40 3.74 0.13
CA LEU A 66 -6.64 3.83 0.92
C LEU A 66 -7.45 2.53 0.87
N ILE A 67 -7.53 1.88 -0.30
CA ILE A 67 -8.16 0.56 -0.42
C ILE A 67 -7.41 -0.46 0.45
N SER A 68 -6.07 -0.44 0.44
CA SER A 68 -5.23 -1.26 1.33
C SER A 68 -5.51 -0.97 2.81
N ALA A 69 -5.71 0.29 3.21
CA ALA A 69 -6.08 0.66 4.58
C ALA A 69 -7.44 0.07 4.98
N VAL A 70 -8.46 0.15 4.11
CA VAL A 70 -9.77 -0.48 4.32
C VAL A 70 -9.63 -2.01 4.41
N ALA A 71 -8.82 -2.63 3.57
CA ALA A 71 -8.53 -4.05 3.65
C ALA A 71 -7.84 -4.43 4.97
N ALA A 72 -6.93 -3.59 5.48
CA ALA A 72 -6.28 -3.80 6.78
C ALA A 72 -7.27 -3.70 7.95
N VAL A 73 -8.26 -2.79 7.88
CA VAL A 73 -9.38 -2.72 8.83
C VAL A 73 -10.12 -4.07 8.82
N LEU A 74 -10.46 -4.59 7.64
CA LEU A 74 -11.13 -5.89 7.52
C LEU A 74 -10.26 -7.06 8.01
N VAL A 75 -8.93 -6.96 7.94
CA VAL A 75 -8.05 -7.97 8.55
C VAL A 75 -8.07 -7.88 10.09
N ARG A 76 -8.21 -6.68 10.67
CA ARG A 76 -8.15 -6.45 12.13
C ARG A 76 -9.42 -6.86 12.87
N TRP A 77 -10.60 -6.42 12.42
CA TRP A 77 -11.85 -6.58 13.19
C TRP A 77 -12.49 -7.96 12.99
N PRO A 78 -12.83 -8.40 11.76
CA PRO A 78 -13.35 -9.74 11.56
C PRO A 78 -12.25 -10.83 11.50
N GLY A 79 -11.00 -10.46 11.19
CA GLY A 79 -9.89 -11.43 11.02
C GLY A 79 -8.94 -11.57 12.22
N GLY A 80 -9.09 -10.77 13.28
CA GLY A 80 -8.22 -10.79 14.46
C GLY A 80 -6.75 -10.42 14.21
N GLY A 81 -6.43 -9.85 13.04
CA GLY A 81 -5.07 -9.48 12.67
C GLY A 81 -4.54 -8.25 13.43
N PRO A 82 -3.27 -7.87 13.25
CA PRO A 82 -2.70 -6.71 13.94
C PRO A 82 -3.28 -5.39 13.43
N TRP A 83 -3.24 -4.35 14.26
CA TRP A 83 -3.75 -3.01 13.95
C TRP A 83 -2.75 -2.13 13.19
N TRP A 84 -1.45 -2.39 13.34
CA TRP A 84 -0.39 -1.57 12.74
C TRP A 84 -0.45 -1.44 11.20
N PRO A 85 -0.93 -2.43 10.40
CA PRO A 85 -1.02 -2.27 8.93
C PRO A 85 -1.98 -1.16 8.51
N ILE A 86 -2.97 -0.84 9.35
CA ILE A 86 -3.86 0.30 9.16
C ILE A 86 -3.05 1.59 9.27
N LEU A 87 -2.27 1.75 10.35
CA LEU A 87 -1.38 2.89 10.51
C LEU A 87 -0.33 3.00 9.41
N ALA A 88 0.27 1.89 9.00
CA ALA A 88 1.26 1.90 7.93
C ALA A 88 0.64 2.38 6.62
N SER A 89 -0.56 1.91 6.27
CA SER A 89 -1.27 2.35 5.07
C SER A 89 -1.63 3.83 5.13
N LEU A 90 -2.15 4.30 6.28
CA LEU A 90 -2.47 5.73 6.47
C LEU A 90 -1.21 6.61 6.49
N GLY A 91 -0.10 6.11 7.05
CA GLY A 91 1.20 6.78 7.05
C GLY A 91 1.73 6.94 5.62
N ILE A 92 1.70 5.88 4.80
CA ILE A 92 2.04 5.95 3.38
C ILE A 92 1.15 6.96 2.66
N PHE A 93 -0.17 6.96 2.92
CA PHE A 93 -1.08 7.94 2.33
C PHE A 93 -0.71 9.38 2.71
N GLY A 94 -0.38 9.63 3.98
CA GLY A 94 0.12 10.93 4.44
C GLY A 94 1.43 11.33 3.77
N MET A 95 2.35 10.39 3.57
CA MET A 95 3.59 10.63 2.83
C MET A 95 3.30 10.97 1.37
N ILE A 96 2.35 10.31 0.69
CA ILE A 96 1.93 10.66 -0.68
C ILE A 96 1.38 12.09 -0.72
N ALA A 97 0.53 12.48 0.24
CA ALA A 97 0.02 13.85 0.32
C ALA A 97 1.14 14.88 0.50
N ALA A 98 2.10 14.60 1.39
CA ALA A 98 3.30 15.43 1.57
C ALA A 98 4.12 15.51 0.28
N GLN A 99 4.25 14.40 -0.46
CA GLN A 99 4.96 14.37 -1.73
C GLN A 99 4.34 15.26 -2.79
N ILE A 100 3.01 15.25 -2.90
CA ILE A 100 2.27 16.12 -3.82
C ILE A 100 2.58 17.59 -3.49
N ALA A 101 2.51 17.97 -2.21
CA ALA A 101 2.83 19.33 -1.77
C ALA A 101 4.28 19.72 -2.09
N LEU A 102 5.26 18.85 -1.78
CA LEU A 102 6.68 19.08 -2.07
C LEU A 102 6.95 19.19 -3.57
N GLY A 103 6.27 18.38 -4.39
CA GLY A 103 6.36 18.41 -5.85
C GLY A 103 5.86 19.74 -6.43
N PHE A 104 4.72 20.24 -5.96
CA PHE A 104 4.21 21.57 -6.36
C PHE A 104 5.10 22.71 -5.86
N ALA A 105 5.67 22.58 -4.66
CA ALA A 105 6.63 23.53 -4.10
C ALA A 105 8.02 23.46 -4.78
N ARG A 106 8.24 22.52 -5.71
CA ARG A 106 9.52 22.28 -6.40
C ARG A 106 10.68 21.95 -5.46
N LEU A 107 10.38 21.40 -4.28
CA LEU A 107 11.37 20.99 -3.28
C LEU A 107 11.91 19.58 -3.56
N VAL A 108 12.48 19.39 -4.76
CA VAL A 108 12.88 18.08 -5.29
C VAL A 108 13.90 17.38 -4.38
N ALA A 109 14.80 18.13 -3.76
CA ALA A 109 15.81 17.60 -2.84
C ALA A 109 15.22 16.87 -1.61
N ILE A 110 14.01 17.23 -1.18
CA ILE A 110 13.29 16.55 -0.09
C ILE A 110 12.31 15.52 -0.65
N HIS A 111 11.65 15.86 -1.77
CA HIS A 111 10.70 15.00 -2.46
C HIS A 111 11.33 13.63 -2.82
N VAL A 112 12.51 13.61 -3.42
CA VAL A 112 13.13 12.36 -3.89
C VAL A 112 13.48 11.41 -2.73
N PRO A 113 14.22 11.82 -1.67
CA PRO A 113 14.51 10.92 -0.55
C PRO A 113 13.26 10.42 0.17
N LEU A 114 12.26 11.30 0.37
CA LEU A 114 10.98 10.89 0.94
C LEU A 114 10.28 9.87 0.04
N GLY A 115 10.47 9.94 -1.28
CA GLY A 115 9.78 9.10 -2.26
C GLY A 115 10.33 7.69 -2.23
N VAL A 116 11.66 7.60 -2.22
CA VAL A 116 12.39 6.34 -2.01
C VAL A 116 11.99 5.70 -0.67
N ALA A 117 11.88 6.48 0.41
CA ALA A 117 11.44 5.97 1.70
C ALA A 117 10.00 5.42 1.64
N THR A 118 9.07 6.15 1.03
CA THR A 118 7.67 5.70 0.84
C THR A 118 7.60 4.38 0.06
N ILE A 119 8.38 4.24 -1.02
CA ILE A 119 8.48 3.01 -1.82
C ILE A 119 8.97 1.86 -0.95
N GLY A 120 10.06 2.06 -0.20
CA GLY A 120 10.62 1.04 0.69
C GLY A 120 9.61 0.57 1.75
N ILE A 121 8.90 1.49 2.39
CA ILE A 121 7.88 1.17 3.40
C ILE A 121 6.71 0.38 2.77
N ALA A 122 6.25 0.78 1.58
CA ALA A 122 5.19 0.07 0.87
C ALA A 122 5.58 -1.35 0.47
N ILE A 123 6.81 -1.56 -0.01
CA ILE A 123 7.35 -2.88 -0.32
C ILE A 123 7.44 -3.74 0.95
N LEU A 124 7.96 -3.19 2.05
CA LEU A 124 8.04 -3.92 3.32
C LEU A 124 6.66 -4.32 3.84
N LEU A 125 5.65 -3.45 3.69
CA LEU A 125 4.26 -3.75 4.04
C LEU A 125 3.70 -4.89 3.18
N ALA A 126 3.92 -4.85 1.86
CA ALA A 126 3.50 -5.92 0.95
C ALA A 126 4.21 -7.25 1.29
N VAL A 127 5.53 -7.24 1.47
CA VAL A 127 6.31 -8.42 1.87
C VAL A 127 5.77 -9.00 3.18
N TRP A 128 5.48 -8.16 4.17
CA TRP A 128 4.88 -8.60 5.42
C TRP A 128 3.51 -9.27 5.21
N ALA A 129 2.66 -8.68 4.35
CA ALA A 129 1.34 -9.21 4.04
C ALA A 129 1.40 -10.64 3.48
N TRP A 130 2.43 -10.95 2.70
CA TRP A 130 2.64 -12.27 2.11
C TRP A 130 3.34 -13.27 3.05
N ARG A 131 4.18 -12.80 3.98
CA ARG A 131 4.89 -13.67 4.94
C ARG A 131 4.02 -14.17 6.09
N ARG A 132 2.90 -13.51 6.39
CA ARG A 132 1.99 -13.93 7.48
C ARG A 132 0.99 -15.00 6.97
N PRO A 133 0.83 -16.14 7.66
CA PRO A 133 -0.13 -17.18 7.31
C PRO A 133 -1.57 -16.69 7.50
#